data_AF-A0A0C2BHY7-F1
#
_entry.id   AF-A0A0C2BHY7-F1
#
_cell.length_a   1.000
_cell.length_b   1.000
_cell.length_c   1.000
_cell.angle_alpha   90.00
_cell.angle_beta   90.00
_cell.angle_gamma   90.00
#
_symmetry.space_group_name_H-M   'P 1'
#
loop_
_entity.id
_entity.type
_entity.pdbx_description
1 polymer ?
#
loop_
_entity_poly.entity_id
_entity_poly.type
_entity_poly.pdbx_seq_one_letter_code
_entity_poly.pdbx_strand_id
1 'polypeptide(L)'
;MSCKSGKPIDAVAQEGPGLVFVVYPEALATMPWAPGWSVLFFLMLMTLGLDSSFGGSEAIITALSDEFPLIKRNREIFIACLFSFYMLIGFFMCTN
;
A
#
# COMPACT_ATOMS: atom_id res chain seq x y z
N MET A 1 22.73 -9.54 -4.14
CA MET A 1 23.17 -8.14 -4.32
C MET A 1 24.53 -7.87 -3.69
N SER A 2 24.77 -8.08 -2.40
CA SER A 2 26.08 -7.76 -1.77
C SER A 2 27.29 -8.50 -2.40
N CYS A 3 27.15 -9.78 -2.75
CA CYS A 3 28.25 -10.55 -3.35
C CYS A 3 28.46 -10.32 -4.87
N LYS A 4 27.46 -9.78 -5.59
CA LYS A 4 27.51 -9.54 -7.05
C LYS A 4 27.66 -8.07 -7.45
N SER A 5 27.30 -7.14 -6.57
CA SER A 5 27.24 -5.70 -6.88
C SER A 5 28.32 -4.86 -6.16
N GLY A 6 29.12 -5.45 -5.27
CA GLY A 6 30.27 -4.78 -4.63
C GLY A 6 29.95 -3.56 -3.75
N LYS A 7 28.67 -3.32 -3.43
CA LYS A 7 28.22 -2.20 -2.58
C LYS A 7 28.07 -2.65 -1.12
N PRO A 8 28.45 -1.81 -0.14
CA PRO A 8 28.29 -2.11 1.29
C PRO A 8 26.81 -2.29 1.65
N ILE A 9 26.52 -3.19 2.60
CA ILE A 9 25.15 -3.55 2.99
C ILE A 9 24.38 -2.37 3.59
N ASP A 10 25.08 -1.41 4.21
CA ASP A 10 24.50 -0.16 4.73
C ASP A 10 23.91 0.73 3.65
N ALA A 11 24.45 0.71 2.43
CA ALA A 11 23.95 1.54 1.33
C ALA A 11 22.68 0.97 0.67
N VAL A 12 22.40 -0.32 0.88
CA VAL A 12 21.22 -1.02 0.33
C VAL A 12 20.14 -1.28 1.37
N ALA A 13 20.41 -1.04 2.65
CA ALA A 13 19.48 -1.19 3.77
C ALA A 13 18.83 0.15 4.16
N GLN A 14 18.47 0.98 3.19
CA GLN A 14 17.67 2.18 3.50
C GLN A 14 16.25 1.75 3.89
N GLU A 15 15.70 2.29 4.98
CA GLU A 15 14.32 2.04 5.37
C GLU A 15 13.36 2.89 4.52
N GLY A 16 12.18 2.34 4.19
CA GLY A 16 11.11 3.06 3.49
C GLY A 16 10.85 2.63 2.04
N PRO A 17 10.03 3.40 1.29
CA PRO A 17 9.54 3.00 -0.03
C PRO A 17 10.66 2.84 -1.07
N GLY A 18 11.77 3.58 -0.94
CA GLY A 18 12.91 3.47 -1.85
C GLY A 18 13.55 2.07 -1.87
N LEU A 19 13.53 1.35 -0.75
CA LEU A 19 14.04 -0.01 -0.68
C LEU A 19 13.21 -0.96 -1.57
N VAL A 20 11.91 -0.91 -1.37
CA VAL A 20 10.93 -1.81 -1.97
C VAL A 20 10.71 -1.51 -3.45
N PHE A 21 10.78 -0.25 -3.86
CA PHE A 21 10.53 0.16 -5.26
C PHE A 21 11.79 0.31 -6.12
N VAL A 22 13.00 0.29 -5.53
CA VAL A 22 14.26 0.43 -6.29
C VAL A 22 15.19 -0.78 -6.08
N VAL A 23 15.55 -1.08 -4.83
CA VAL A 23 16.56 -2.11 -4.52
C VAL A 23 16.03 -3.54 -4.79
N TYR A 24 14.77 -3.81 -4.43
CA TYR A 24 14.17 -5.13 -4.65
C TYR A 24 13.92 -5.45 -6.13
N PRO A 25 13.35 -4.55 -6.97
CA PRO A 25 13.21 -4.79 -8.41
C PRO A 25 14.55 -5.01 -9.12
N GLU A 26 15.59 -4.26 -8.76
CA GLU A 26 16.95 -4.49 -9.29
C GLU A 26 17.48 -5.90 -8.96
N ALA A 27 17.18 -6.42 -7.76
CA ALA A 27 17.57 -7.78 -7.38
C ALA A 27 16.76 -8.84 -8.14
N LEU A 28 15.45 -8.64 -8.27
CA LEU A 28 14.54 -9.56 -8.97
C LEU A 28 14.86 -9.66 -10.48
N ALA A 29 15.33 -8.57 -11.09
CA ALA A 29 15.76 -8.56 -12.50
C ALA A 29 16.95 -9.50 -12.79
N THR A 30 17.73 -9.87 -11.77
CA THR A 30 18.87 -10.80 -11.92
C THR A 30 18.48 -12.28 -11.85
N MET A 31 17.22 -12.59 -11.53
CA MET A 31 16.74 -13.98 -11.40
C MET A 31 16.22 -14.53 -12.73
N PRO A 32 16.38 -15.84 -13.00
CA PRO A 32 15.72 -16.47 -14.15
C PRO A 32 14.19 -16.34 -13.99
N TRP A 33 13.51 -15.97 -15.08
CA TRP A 33 12.06 -15.67 -15.09
C TRP A 33 11.66 -14.43 -14.27
N ALA A 34 12.52 -13.39 -14.26
CA ALA A 34 12.29 -12.08 -13.65
C ALA A 34 10.85 -11.50 -13.73
N PRO A 35 10.14 -11.49 -14.88
CA PRO A 35 8.80 -10.90 -14.94
C PRO A 35 7.78 -11.56 -14.01
N GLY A 36 7.86 -12.88 -13.81
CA GLY A 36 6.94 -13.58 -12.91
C GLY A 36 7.19 -13.25 -11.44
N TRP A 37 8.46 -13.14 -11.05
CA TRP A 37 8.85 -12.76 -9.69
C TRP A 37 8.49 -11.31 -9.36
N SER A 38 8.62 -10.39 -10.32
CA SER A 38 8.20 -9.00 -10.14
C SER A 38 6.70 -8.88 -9.91
N VAL A 39 5.87 -9.61 -10.66
CA VAL A 39 4.41 -9.60 -10.47
C VAL A 39 4.03 -10.12 -9.09
N LEU A 40 4.60 -11.25 -8.66
CA LEU A 40 4.30 -11.82 -7.33
C LEU A 40 4.72 -10.86 -6.20
N PHE A 41 5.85 -10.19 -6.35
CA PHE A 41 6.35 -9.24 -5.37
C PHE A 41 5.44 -7.99 -5.25
N PHE A 42 5.05 -7.38 -6.37
CA PHE A 42 4.14 -6.24 -6.32
C PHE A 42 2.73 -6.62 -5.89
N LEU A 43 2.25 -7.82 -6.24
CA LEU A 43 0.97 -8.32 -5.77
C LEU A 43 0.99 -8.54 -4.25
N MET A 44 2.06 -9.10 -3.70
CA MET A 44 2.25 -9.20 -2.25
C MET A 44 2.15 -7.82 -1.59
N LEU A 45 2.90 -6.84 -2.07
CA LEU A 45 2.87 -5.47 -1.53
C LEU A 45 1.48 -4.84 -1.62
N MET A 46 0.78 -5.02 -2.75
CA MET A 46 -0.57 -4.54 -2.95
C MET A 46 -1.53 -5.19 -1.94
N THR A 47 -1.47 -6.52 -1.75
CA THR A 47 -2.33 -7.21 -0.79
C THR A 47 -2.07 -6.78 0.64
N LEU A 48 -0.81 -6.57 1.03
CA LEU A 48 -0.44 -6.06 2.36
C LEU A 48 -0.97 -4.65 2.60
N GLY A 49 -0.86 -3.77 1.60
CA GLY A 49 -1.39 -2.41 1.67
C GLY A 49 -2.93 -2.39 1.73
N LEU A 50 -3.59 -3.25 0.96
CA LEU A 50 -5.04 -3.35 0.91
C LEU A 50 -5.62 -3.88 2.22
N ASP A 51 -5.08 -4.96 2.77
CA ASP A 51 -5.55 -5.55 4.03
C ASP A 51 -5.49 -4.55 5.19
N SER A 52 -4.36 -3.84 5.31
CA SER A 52 -4.18 -2.78 6.31
C SER A 52 -5.15 -1.60 6.10
N SER A 53 -5.36 -1.18 4.85
CA SER A 53 -6.28 -0.09 4.52
C SER A 53 -7.74 -0.44 4.81
N PHE A 54 -8.14 -1.70 4.57
CA PHE A 54 -9.48 -2.17 4.93
C PHE A 54 -9.66 -2.22 6.44
N GLY A 55 -8.70 -2.74 7.20
CA GLY A 55 -8.77 -2.74 8.66
C GLY A 55 -8.89 -1.31 9.25
N GLY A 56 -8.09 -0.36 8.74
CA GLY A 56 -8.14 1.03 9.19
C GLY A 56 -9.47 1.72 8.86
N SER A 57 -9.98 1.54 7.64
CA SER A 57 -11.27 2.14 7.24
C SER A 57 -12.45 1.49 7.97
N GLU A 58 -12.45 0.18 8.16
CA GLU A 58 -13.49 -0.53 8.90
C GLU A 58 -13.54 -0.10 10.38
N ALA A 59 -12.39 0.13 11.01
CA ALA A 59 -12.34 0.65 12.37
C ALA A 59 -13.03 2.02 12.51
N ILE A 60 -12.80 2.93 11.56
CA ILE A 60 -13.44 4.26 11.53
C ILE A 60 -14.95 4.12 11.28
N ILE A 61 -15.35 3.31 10.29
CA ILE A 61 -16.76 3.09 9.96
C ILE A 61 -17.50 2.49 11.15
N THR A 62 -16.89 1.53 11.85
CA THR A 62 -17.48 0.86 13.00
C THR A 62 -17.64 1.82 14.18
N ALA A 63 -16.57 2.55 14.54
CA ALA A 63 -16.63 3.53 15.63
C ALA A 63 -17.71 4.60 15.41
N LEU A 64 -17.84 5.11 14.17
CA LEU A 64 -18.87 6.11 13.85
C LEU A 64 -20.28 5.51 13.75
N SER A 65 -20.41 4.26 13.33
CA SER A 65 -21.71 3.57 13.27
C SER A 65 -22.24 3.21 14.66
N ASP A 66 -21.37 2.97 15.63
CA ASP A 66 -21.74 2.68 17.02
C ASP A 66 -22.18 3.94 17.78
N GLU A 67 -21.55 5.09 17.53
CA GLU A 67 -21.92 6.36 18.17
C GLU A 67 -23.18 6.98 17.55
N PHE A 68 -23.39 6.85 16.23
CA PHE A 68 -24.48 7.50 15.51
C PHE A 68 -25.47 6.50 14.87
N PRO A 69 -26.68 6.32 15.44
CA PRO A 69 -27.67 5.39 14.90
C PRO A 69 -28.21 5.78 13.52
N LEU A 70 -28.11 7.07 13.15
CA LEU A 70 -28.44 7.57 11.81
C LEU A 70 -27.44 7.09 10.74
N ILE A 71 -26.14 7.04 11.09
CA ILE A 71 -25.08 6.56 10.20
C ILE A 71 -25.21 5.06 9.99
N LYS A 72 -25.54 4.32 11.05
CA LYS A 72 -25.81 2.88 11.00
C LYS A 72 -26.93 2.52 10.00
N ARG A 73 -27.99 3.33 9.93
CA ARG A 73 -29.11 3.10 8.99
C ARG A 73 -28.72 3.30 7.52
N ASN A 74 -27.84 4.27 7.26
CA ASN A 74 -27.42 4.67 5.91
C ASN A 74 -25.93 4.34 5.67
N ARG A 75 -25.47 3.19 6.18
CA ARG A 75 -24.04 2.82 6.19
C ARG A 75 -23.41 2.85 4.79
N GLU A 76 -24.12 2.39 3.76
CA GLU A 76 -23.63 2.37 2.38
C GLU A 76 -23.34 3.78 1.85
N ILE A 77 -24.23 4.74 2.12
CA ILE A 77 -24.06 6.14 1.72
C ILE A 77 -22.87 6.76 2.45
N PHE A 78 -22.74 6.46 3.75
CA PHE A 78 -21.62 6.94 4.56
C PHE A 78 -20.28 6.44 4.03
N ILE A 79 -20.19 5.14 3.72
CA ILE A 79 -19.00 4.52 3.12
C ILE A 79 -18.67 5.18 1.77
N ALA A 80 -19.66 5.34 0.89
CA ALA A 80 -19.47 5.99 -0.41
C ALA A 80 -18.96 7.43 -0.27
N CYS A 81 -19.51 8.21 0.67
CA CYS A 81 -19.04 9.57 0.96
C CYS A 81 -17.59 9.57 1.48
N LEU A 82 -17.26 8.65 2.38
CA LEU A 82 -15.92 8.54 2.99
C LEU A 82 -14.86 8.16 1.96
N PHE A 83 -15.12 7.18 1.09
CA PHE A 83 -14.21 6.84 -0.01
C PHE A 83 -14.11 7.96 -1.07
N SER A 84 -15.21 8.65 -1.35
CA SER A 84 -15.19 9.82 -2.24
C SER A 84 -14.29 10.93 -1.69
N PHE A 85 -14.35 11.17 -0.37
CA PHE A 85 -13.47 12.12 0.31
C PHE A 85 -11.99 11.69 0.24
N TYR A 86 -11.68 10.42 0.46
CA TYR A 86 -10.32 9.89 0.27
C TYR A 86 -9.83 10.04 -1.16
N MET A 87 -10.68 9.82 -2.15
CA MET A 87 -10.32 10.01 -3.56
C MET A 87 -10.00 11.47 -3.89
N LEU A 88 -10.76 12.43 -3.33
CA LEU A 88 -10.51 13.86 -3.52
C LEU A 88 -9.17 14.30 -2.90
N ILE A 89 -8.86 13.84 -1.68
CA ILE A 89 -7.56 14.10 -1.06
C ILE A 89 -6.44 13.43 -1.84
N GLY A 90 -6.64 12.18 -2.25
CA GLY A 90 -5.69 11.43 -3.07
C GLY A 90 -5.39 12.15 -4.38
N PHE A 91 -6.40 12.72 -5.04
CA PHE A 91 -6.22 13.51 -6.26
C PHE A 91 -5.30 14.73 -6.03
N PHE A 92 -5.45 15.42 -4.90
CA PHE A 92 -4.56 16.52 -4.54
C PHE A 92 -3.12 16.04 -4.29
N MET A 93 -2.95 14.92 -3.57
CA MET A 93 -1.63 14.35 -3.28
C MET A 93 -0.91 13.79 -4.53
N CYS A 94 -1.67 13.36 -5.54
CA CYS A 94 -1.13 12.88 -6.82
C CYS A 94 -0.82 14.00 -7.82
N THR A 95 -1.11 15.26 -7.49
CA THR A 95 -0.74 16.40 -8.32
C THR A 95 0.71 16.82 -8.01
N ASN A 96 1.55 16.85 -9.05
CA ASN A 96 3.02 17.06 -8.99
C ASN A 96 3.43 18.46 -8.55
#